data_AF-W7VNR7-F1
#
_entry.id   AF-W7VNR7-F1
#
_cell.length_a   1.000
_cell.length_b   1.000
_cell.length_c   1.000
_cell.angle_alpha   90.00
_cell.angle_beta   90.00
_cell.angle_gamma   90.00
#
_symmetry.space_group_name_H-M   'P 1'
#
loop_
_entity.id
_entity.type
_entity.pdbx_description
1 polymer ?
#
loop_
_entity_poly.entity_id
_entity_poly.type
_entity_poly.pdbx_seq_one_letter_code
_entity_poly.pdbx_strand_id
1 'polypeptide(L)'
;MTGSARRVRRMQELGFNVLAIDYRGFGRSAPGELPSEQMAYEDARAAWDWLAVQHPGAPRYIFGHSLGGAIAIDLAAQVPDEAG
;
A
#
# COMPACT_ATOMS: atom_id res chain seq x y z
N MET A 1 -6.20 0.79 -11.09
CA MET A 1 -5.21 1.90 -11.04
C MET A 1 -5.63 3.29 -11.58
N THR A 2 -6.66 3.48 -12.42
CA THR A 2 -6.90 4.80 -13.09
C THR A 2 -7.15 5.98 -12.13
N GLY A 3 -7.82 5.77 -11.00
CA GLY A 3 -8.16 6.85 -10.05
C GLY A 3 -7.01 7.36 -9.17
N SER A 4 -5.95 6.56 -8.96
CA SER A 4 -4.83 6.93 -8.07
C SER A 4 -3.56 7.36 -8.82
N ALA A 5 -3.51 7.18 -10.14
CA ALA A 5 -2.35 7.49 -10.96
C ALA A 5 -1.85 8.94 -10.81
N ARG A 6 -2.74 9.92 -10.62
CA ARG A 6 -2.36 11.31 -10.39
C ARG A 6 -1.59 11.50 -9.07
N ARG A 7 -2.00 10.79 -8.00
CA ARG A 7 -1.33 10.85 -6.69
C ARG A 7 0.04 10.18 -6.75
N VAL A 8 0.12 9.01 -7.38
CA VAL A 8 1.37 8.28 -7.60
C VAL A 8 2.37 9.17 -8.34
N ARG A 9 1.97 9.79 -9.46
CA ARG A 9 2.86 10.70 -10.21
C ARG A 9 3.33 11.88 -9.36
N ARG A 10 2.43 12.51 -8.59
CA ARG A 10 2.81 13.62 -7.71
C ARG A 10 3.84 13.20 -6.65
N MET A 11 3.73 12.00 -6.10
CA MET A 11 4.73 11.48 -5.15
C MET A 11 6.06 11.21 -5.83
N GLN A 12 6.06 10.67 -7.05
CA GLN A 12 7.29 10.50 -7.84
C GLN A 12 7.96 11.84 -8.17
N GLU A 13 7.19 12.88 -8.51
CA GLU A 13 7.69 14.24 -8.74
C GLU A 13 8.34 14.85 -7.49
N LEU A 14 7.91 14.43 -6.29
CA LEU A 14 8.51 14.83 -5.02
C LEU A 14 9.74 13.98 -4.64
N GLY A 15 10.15 13.03 -5.49
CA GLY A 15 11.35 12.21 -5.31
C GLY A 15 11.12 10.87 -4.62
N PHE A 16 9.87 10.46 -4.40
CA PHE A 16 9.57 9.17 -3.77
C PHE A 16 9.54 8.02 -4.77
N ASN A 17 10.11 6.88 -4.38
CA ASN A 17 9.77 5.59 -4.98
C ASN A 17 8.38 5.19 -4.47
N VAL A 18 7.47 4.85 -5.39
CA VAL A 18 6.07 4.56 -5.03
C VAL A 18 5.72 3.12 -5.37
N LEU A 19 5.38 2.34 -4.35
CA LEU A 19 4.69 1.07 -4.50
C LEU A 19 3.18 1.30 -4.37
N ALA A 20 2.42 0.86 -5.36
CA ALA A 20 0.95 0.86 -5.32
C ALA A 20 0.46 -0.53 -5.73
N ILE A 21 -0.41 -1.11 -4.89
CA ILE A 21 -0.98 -2.45 -5.12
C ILE A 21 -2.46 -2.34 -5.48
N ASP A 22 -2.92 -3.24 -6.35
CA ASP A 22 -4.34 -3.56 -6.44
C ASP A 22 -4.59 -4.69 -5.42
N TYR A 23 -5.41 -4.44 -4.40
CA TYR A 23 -5.81 -5.47 -3.42
C TYR A 23 -6.46 -6.67 -4.12
N ARG A 24 -6.37 -7.86 -3.51
CA ARG A 24 -7.12 -9.05 -3.96
C ARG A 24 -8.58 -8.68 -4.20
N GLY A 25 -9.17 -9.17 -5.29
CA GLY A 25 -10.53 -8.84 -5.71
C GLY A 25 -10.70 -7.52 -6.48
N PHE A 26 -9.64 -6.72 -6.66
CA PHE A 26 -9.69 -5.44 -7.38
C PHE A 26 -8.69 -5.37 -8.53
N GLY A 27 -9.00 -4.56 -9.55
CA GLY A 27 -8.07 -4.21 -10.61
C GLY A 27 -7.48 -5.44 -11.32
N ARG A 28 -6.15 -5.54 -11.31
CA ARG A 28 -5.44 -6.70 -11.91
C ARG A 28 -5.34 -7.91 -10.97
N SER A 29 -5.73 -7.76 -9.71
CA SER A 29 -5.75 -8.81 -8.68
C SER A 29 -7.16 -9.42 -8.50
N ALA A 30 -8.01 -9.31 -9.54
CA ALA A 30 -9.44 -9.60 -9.48
C ALA A 30 -9.90 -11.09 -9.57
N PRO A 31 -9.14 -12.10 -10.05
CA PRO A 31 -9.72 -13.44 -10.18
C PRO A 31 -9.70 -14.22 -8.87
N GLY A 32 -10.80 -14.92 -8.55
CA GLY A 32 -10.83 -16.00 -7.57
C GLY A 32 -11.89 -15.86 -6.47
N GLU A 33 -11.72 -14.91 -5.55
CA GLU A 33 -12.45 -14.86 -4.28
C GLU A 33 -13.04 -13.47 -4.01
N LEU A 34 -14.16 -13.41 -3.31
CA LEU A 34 -14.74 -12.14 -2.85
C LEU A 34 -13.80 -11.53 -1.81
N PRO A 35 -13.33 -10.29 -2.00
CA PRO A 35 -12.40 -9.68 -1.07
C PRO A 35 -13.06 -9.44 0.29
N SER A 36 -12.29 -9.66 1.35
CA SER A 36 -12.65 -9.26 2.71
C SER A 36 -11.73 -8.16 3.21
N GLU A 37 -12.17 -7.45 4.25
CA GLU A 37 -11.36 -6.44 4.93
C GLU A 37 -10.05 -7.03 5.48
N GLN A 38 -10.12 -8.22 6.08
CA GLN A 38 -8.96 -8.97 6.57
C GLN A 38 -7.92 -9.24 5.46
N MET A 39 -8.39 -9.61 4.26
CA MET A 39 -7.49 -9.85 3.12
C MET A 39 -6.79 -8.56 2.67
N ALA A 40 -7.46 -7.41 2.77
CA ALA A 40 -6.84 -6.13 2.45
C ALA A 40 -5.75 -5.74 3.45
N TYR A 41 -5.93 -6.05 4.74
CA TYR A 41 -4.89 -5.86 5.76
C TYR A 41 -3.67 -6.76 5.50
N GLU A 42 -3.90 -8.03 5.17
CA GLU A 42 -2.83 -8.97 4.78
C GLU A 42 -2.06 -8.49 3.55
N ASP A 43 -2.77 -7.98 2.53
CA ASP A 43 -2.16 -7.47 1.30
C ASP A 43 -1.29 -6.23 1.57
N ALA A 44 -1.78 -5.32 2.41
CA ALA A 44 -1.03 -4.14 2.82
C ALA A 44 0.25 -4.52 3.59
N ARG A 45 0.16 -5.50 4.49
CA ARG A 45 1.31 -6.03 5.22
C ARG A 45 2.32 -6.70 4.28
N ALA A 46 1.85 -7.54 3.36
CA ALA A 46 2.72 -8.20 2.39
C ALA A 46 3.47 -7.18 1.51
N ALA A 47 2.81 -6.10 1.10
CA ALA A 47 3.45 -5.02 0.36
C ALA A 47 4.51 -4.27 1.19
N TRP A 48 4.23 -4.01 2.48
CA TRP A 48 5.19 -3.39 3.40
C TRP A 48 6.46 -4.21 3.57
N ASP A 49 6.29 -5.52 3.82
CA ASP A 49 7.39 -6.45 4.04
C ASP A 49 8.21 -6.63 2.75
N TRP A 50 7.56 -6.72 1.59
CA TRP A 50 8.24 -6.76 0.30
C TRP A 50 9.08 -5.50 0.06
N LEU A 51 8.55 -4.32 0.37
CA LEU A 51 9.28 -3.05 0.20
C LEU A 51 10.53 -3.00 1.09
N ALA A 52 10.46 -3.54 2.30
CA ALA A 52 11.60 -3.67 3.22
C ALA A 52 12.75 -4.47 2.61
N VAL A 53 12.41 -5.58 1.93
CA VAL A 53 13.39 -6.46 1.28
C VAL A 53 14.00 -5.79 0.05
N GLN A 54 13.20 -5.07 -0.75
CA GLN A 54 13.71 -4.41 -1.96
C GLN A 54 14.58 -3.18 -1.66
N HIS A 55 14.28 -2.46 -0.58
CA HIS A 55 14.96 -1.22 -0.22
C HIS A 55 15.37 -1.23 1.27
N PRO A 56 16.35 -2.06 1.65
CA PRO A 56 16.77 -2.19 3.04
C PRO A 56 17.32 -0.86 3.58
N GLY A 57 16.85 -0.47 4.77
CA GLY A 57 17.29 0.74 5.47
C GLY A 57 16.76 2.06 4.90
N ALA A 58 15.98 2.04 3.81
CA ALA A 58 15.30 3.23 3.32
C ALA A 58 14.11 3.59 4.24
N PRO A 59 13.87 4.88 4.54
CA PRO A 59 12.66 5.29 5.22
C PRO A 59 11.45 4.94 4.35
N ARG A 60 10.42 4.38 4.97
CA ARG A 60 9.18 3.97 4.31
C ARG A 60 8.00 4.70 4.96
N TYR A 61 7.05 5.07 4.13
CA TYR A 61 5.90 5.91 4.49
C TYR A 61 4.60 5.21 4.09
N ILE A 62 3.53 5.43 4.84
CA ILE A 62 2.23 4.83 4.55
C ILE A 62 1.27 5.90 4.03
N PHE A 63 0.64 5.62 2.88
CA PHE A 63 -0.33 6.55 2.30
C PHE A 63 -1.64 5.84 1.94
N GLY A 64 -2.74 6.31 2.55
CA GLY A 64 -4.09 5.80 2.33
C GLY A 64 -5.08 6.89 1.91
N HIS A 65 -6.03 6.55 1.03
CA HIS A 65 -7.13 7.45 0.64
C HIS A 65 -8.47 6.71 0.61
N SER A 66 -9.52 7.33 1.16
CA SER A 66 -10.85 6.71 1.30
C SER A 66 -10.75 5.37 2.06
N LEU A 67 -11.23 4.26 1.51
CA LEU A 67 -11.05 2.92 2.12
C LEU A 67 -9.58 2.62 2.45
N GLY A 68 -8.66 3.01 1.57
CA GLY A 68 -7.22 2.83 1.80
C GLY A 68 -6.70 3.59 3.02
N GLY A 69 -7.43 4.60 3.51
CA GLY A 69 -7.09 5.32 4.75
C GLY A 69 -7.27 4.47 6.00
N ALA A 70 -8.35 3.68 6.08
CA ALA A 70 -8.55 2.74 7.20
C ALA A 70 -7.47 1.66 7.20
N ILE A 71 -7.16 1.10 6.02
CA ILE A 71 -6.09 0.12 5.83
C ILE A 71 -4.71 0.69 6.19
N ALA A 72 -4.44 1.95 5.82
CA ALA A 72 -3.21 2.64 6.18
C ALA A 72 -3.05 2.82 7.70
N ILE A 73 -4.12 3.22 8.40
CA ILE A 73 -4.11 3.38 9.86
C ILE A 73 -3.85 2.04 10.54
N ASP A 74 -4.53 0.98 10.11
CA ASP A 74 -4.33 -0.36 10.65
C ASP A 74 -2.88 -0.85 10.45
N LEU A 75 -2.33 -0.69 9.23
CA LEU A 75 -0.95 -1.06 8.95
C LEU A 75 0.03 -0.27 9.84
N ALA A 76 -0.15 1.05 9.96
CA ALA A 76 0.70 1.91 10.79
C ALA A 76 0.69 1.49 12.27
N ALA A 77 -0.44 0.97 12.78
CA ALA A 77 -0.53 0.46 14.14
C ALA A 77 0.23 -0.86 14.36
N GLN A 78 0.54 -1.60 13.28
CA GLN A 78 1.14 -2.93 13.33
C GLN A 78 2.62 -2.98 12.93
N VAL A 79 3.17 -1.91 12.36
CA VAL A 79 4.56 -1.85 11.91
C VAL A 79 5.33 -0.82 12.74
N PRO A 80 6.48 -1.20 13.36
CA PRO A 80 7.22 -0.30 14.23
C PRO A 80 8.20 0.62 13.49
N ASP A 81 8.35 0.44 12.18
CA ASP A 81 9.41 1.02 11.35
C ASP A 81 8.89 1.96 10.25
N GLU A 82 7.66 2.45 10.42
CA GLU A 82 7.13 3.55 9.61
C GLU A 82 7.74 4.90 10.01
N ALA A 83 7.92 5.79 9.04
CA ALA A 83 8.55 7.10 9.23
C ALA A 83 7.59 8.30 9.05
N GLY A 84 6.31 8.04 8.84
CA GLY A 84 5.23 9.01 8.58
C GLY A 84 4.16 8.50 7.62
#